data_AF-A0A6B3UI64-F1
#
_entry.id   AF-A0A6B3UI64-F1
#
_cell.length_a   1.000
_cell.length_b   1.000
_cell.length_c   1.000
_cell.angle_alpha   90.00
_cell.angle_beta   90.00
_cell.angle_gamma   90.00
#
_symmetry.space_group_name_H-M   'P 1'
#
loop_
_entity.id
_entity.type
_entity.pdbx_description
1 polymer ?
#
loop_
_entity_poly.entity_id
_entity_poly.type
_entity_poly.pdbx_seq_one_letter_code
_entity_poly.pdbx_strand_id
1 'polypeptide(L)'
;MRLKLWATTLVAVAALAGAAQAGDASCIWNGLGQSSRDAWLADYDARGSEALNENTFSEEELSEALTDCGVTEEAEALIAGEALGGYALQQAAGRWLQLHANLTAQKLDQAWGGFAPQVRNDYETWVLALMKDPEAAVPVPEAAVGAILKGLGVSDGATARHVAVYYSGRVVRLNREPAF
;
A
#
# COMPACT_ATOMS: atom_id res chain seq x y z
N MET A 1 -43.92 13.87 42.08
CA MET A 1 -43.04 14.16 40.92
C MET A 1 -41.68 13.55 41.19
N ARG A 2 -41.28 12.52 40.43
CA ARG A 2 -39.92 11.94 40.48
C ARG A 2 -39.32 12.03 39.08
N LEU A 3 -38.28 12.84 38.92
CA LEU A 3 -37.52 12.97 37.68
C LEU A 3 -36.75 11.67 37.41
N LYS A 4 -36.98 11.05 36.25
CA LYS A 4 -36.11 10.01 35.69
C LYS A 4 -35.01 10.69 34.87
N LEU A 5 -33.79 10.74 35.40
CA LEU A 5 -32.60 11.02 34.60
C LEU A 5 -32.28 9.78 33.76
N TRP A 6 -32.34 9.93 32.43
CA TRP A 6 -31.81 8.95 31.50
C TRP A 6 -30.32 9.23 31.33
N ALA A 7 -29.50 8.30 31.80
CA ALA A 7 -28.06 8.30 31.56
C ALA A 7 -27.81 7.77 30.14
N THR A 8 -27.53 8.67 29.21
CA THR A 8 -27.04 8.33 27.88
C THR A 8 -25.61 7.80 28.03
N THR A 9 -25.46 6.48 27.98
CA THR A 9 -24.13 5.85 28.01
C THR A 9 -23.52 5.99 26.62
N LEU A 10 -22.62 6.96 26.46
CA LEU A 10 -21.77 7.09 25.28
C LEU A 10 -20.79 5.92 25.26
N VAL A 11 -21.06 4.94 24.41
CA VAL A 11 -20.08 3.90 24.07
C VAL A 11 -19.03 4.54 23.18
N ALA A 12 -17.91 4.94 23.78
CA ALA A 12 -16.72 5.29 23.04
C ALA A 12 -16.19 4.01 22.37
N VAL A 13 -16.46 3.86 21.08
CA VAL A 13 -15.77 2.89 20.24
C VAL A 13 -14.36 3.44 20.05
N ALA A 14 -13.47 3.11 20.98
CA ALA A 14 -12.04 3.32 20.79
C ALA A 14 -11.60 2.39 19.65
N ALA A 15 -11.56 2.92 18.44
CA ALA A 15 -10.88 2.30 17.34
C ALA A 15 -9.41 2.12 17.77
N LEU A 16 -8.96 0.88 17.85
CA LEU A 16 -7.55 0.51 17.97
C LEU A 16 -6.85 0.89 16.66
N ALA A 17 -6.66 2.19 16.44
CA ALA A 17 -5.62 2.65 15.54
C ALA A 17 -4.31 2.33 16.26
N GLY A 18 -3.59 1.31 15.79
CA GLY A 18 -2.23 1.03 16.28
C GLY A 18 -1.41 2.31 16.23
N ALA A 19 -0.59 2.55 17.25
CA ALA A 19 0.32 3.68 17.24
C ALA A 19 1.21 3.57 15.98
N ALA A 20 1.28 4.64 15.20
CA ALA A 20 2.20 4.70 14.08
C ALA A 20 3.62 4.53 14.63
N GLN A 21 4.33 3.52 14.14
CA GLN A 21 5.72 3.24 14.50
C GLN A 21 6.64 4.17 13.73
N ALA A 22 7.84 4.37 14.28
CA ALA A 22 8.87 5.13 13.58
C ALA A 22 9.20 4.41 12.26
N GLY A 23 9.35 5.18 11.18
CA GLY A 23 9.58 4.63 9.84
C GLY A 23 8.37 3.96 9.17
N ASP A 24 7.17 4.04 9.74
CA ASP A 24 5.96 3.59 9.06
C ASP A 24 5.82 4.28 7.71
N ALA A 25 5.63 3.50 6.64
CA ALA A 25 5.48 4.04 5.29
C ALA A 25 4.34 5.07 5.18
N SER A 26 3.29 4.90 5.99
CA SER A 26 2.18 5.87 6.06
C SER A 26 2.57 7.18 6.76
N CYS A 27 3.45 7.14 7.76
CA CYS A 27 4.03 8.35 8.35
C CYS A 27 4.84 9.09 7.29
N ILE A 28 5.79 8.40 6.66
CA ILE A 28 6.72 9.01 5.70
C ILE A 28 5.94 9.62 4.54
N TRP A 29 4.98 8.87 3.98
CA TRP A 29 4.07 9.39 2.96
C TRP A 29 3.36 10.66 3.41
N ASN A 30 2.89 10.73 4.66
CA ASN A 30 2.21 11.92 5.17
C ASN A 30 3.15 13.09 5.49
N GLY A 31 4.43 12.82 5.75
CA GLY A 31 5.49 13.81 5.86
C GLY A 31 5.88 14.43 4.51
N LEU A 32 5.68 13.71 3.40
CA LEU A 32 5.85 14.28 2.06
C LEU A 32 4.88 15.45 1.81
N GLY A 33 5.38 16.45 1.09
CA GLY A 33 4.63 17.60 0.64
C GLY A 33 3.38 17.16 -0.13
N GLN A 34 2.25 17.80 0.19
CA GLN A 34 0.98 17.47 -0.44
C GLN A 34 1.04 17.61 -1.96
N SER A 35 1.72 18.66 -2.47
CA SER A 35 1.90 18.87 -3.90
C SER A 35 2.66 17.74 -4.59
N SER A 36 3.71 17.21 -3.96
CA SER A 36 4.51 16.11 -4.51
C SER A 36 3.70 14.82 -4.56
N ARG A 37 2.92 14.54 -3.52
CA ARG A 37 2.00 13.39 -3.49
C ARG A 37 0.90 13.50 -4.54
N ASP A 38 0.27 14.66 -4.64
CA ASP A 38 -0.79 14.90 -5.62
C ASP A 38 -0.23 14.81 -7.05
N ALA A 39 0.98 15.30 -7.30
CA ALA A 39 1.68 15.15 -8.58
C ALA A 39 1.95 13.68 -8.91
N TRP A 40 2.48 12.91 -7.95
CA TRP A 40 2.71 11.47 -8.11
C TRP A 40 1.42 10.71 -8.46
N LEU A 41 0.35 10.96 -7.71
CA LEU A 41 -0.95 10.32 -7.95
C LEU A 41 -1.55 10.72 -9.30
N ALA A 42 -1.45 12.00 -9.67
CA ALA A 42 -1.94 12.48 -10.96
C ALA A 42 -1.15 11.89 -12.14
N ASP A 43 0.16 11.74 -11.99
CA ASP A 43 1.01 11.14 -13.00
C ASP A 43 0.69 9.64 -13.20
N TYR A 44 0.51 8.90 -12.11
CA TYR A 44 0.03 7.52 -12.18
C TYR A 44 -1.39 7.42 -12.77
N ASP A 45 -2.31 8.33 -12.42
CA ASP A 45 -3.64 8.35 -13.02
C ASP A 45 -3.56 8.54 -14.55
N ALA A 46 -2.58 9.33 -15.04
CA ALA A 46 -2.40 9.62 -16.45
C ALA A 46 -1.67 8.51 -17.24
N ARG A 47 -0.62 7.92 -16.67
CA ARG A 47 0.29 6.98 -17.36
C ARG A 47 0.25 5.55 -16.83
N GLY A 48 -0.48 5.30 -15.74
CA GLY A 48 -0.53 4.01 -15.07
C GLY A 48 0.84 3.57 -14.57
N SER A 49 1.19 2.30 -14.80
CA SER A 49 2.45 1.73 -14.33
C SER A 49 3.71 2.34 -14.98
N GLU A 50 3.59 3.11 -16.06
CA GLU A 50 4.73 3.79 -16.68
C GLU A 50 5.27 4.94 -15.80
N ALA A 51 4.41 5.54 -14.97
CA ALA A 51 4.78 6.56 -13.99
C ALA A 51 5.84 6.07 -12.99
N LEU A 52 5.96 4.75 -12.80
CA LEU A 52 6.87 4.14 -11.85
C LEU A 52 8.35 4.28 -12.21
N ASN A 53 8.66 4.71 -13.44
CA ASN A 53 10.04 4.86 -13.91
C ASN A 53 10.64 6.24 -13.63
N GLU A 54 9.87 7.18 -13.08
CA GLU A 54 10.32 8.56 -12.83
C GLU A 54 10.30 8.88 -11.33
N ASN A 55 11.43 9.37 -10.78
CA ASN A 55 11.47 9.81 -9.39
C ASN A 55 10.79 11.17 -9.25
N THR A 56 9.72 11.24 -8.47
CA THR A 56 8.96 12.48 -8.25
C THR A 56 9.30 13.19 -6.92
N PHE A 57 9.87 12.47 -5.95
CA PHE A 57 10.27 13.04 -4.67
C PHE A 57 11.74 13.44 -4.69
N SER A 58 12.07 14.63 -4.20
CA SER A 58 13.46 15.04 -4.06
C SER A 58 14.14 14.31 -2.90
N GLU A 59 15.47 14.17 -2.95
CA GLU A 59 16.24 13.57 -1.86
C GLU A 59 16.07 14.36 -0.54
N GLU A 60 15.99 15.70 -0.63
CA GLU A 60 15.76 16.58 0.51
C GLU A 60 14.40 16.33 1.16
N GLU A 61 13.32 16.31 0.38
CA GLU A 61 11.95 16.05 0.86
C GLU A 61 11.84 14.66 1.51
N LEU A 62 12.46 13.65 0.90
CA LEU A 62 12.51 12.30 1.46
C LEU A 62 13.29 12.25 2.77
N SER A 63 14.45 12.91 2.84
CA SER A 63 15.29 12.95 4.05
C SER A 63 14.57 13.64 5.21
N GLU A 64 13.86 14.74 4.94
CA GLU A 64 13.05 15.45 5.93
C GLU A 64 11.92 14.55 6.45
N ALA A 65 11.14 13.94 5.54
CA ALA A 65 10.03 13.06 5.91
C ALA A 65 10.49 11.84 6.72
N LEU A 66 11.64 11.25 6.38
CA LEU A 66 12.25 10.15 7.14
C LEU A 66 12.63 10.58 8.56
N THR A 67 13.28 11.74 8.68
CA THR A 67 13.70 12.31 9.98
C THR A 67 12.50 12.61 10.87
N ASP A 68 11.45 13.22 10.31
CA ASP A 68 10.20 13.53 11.04
C ASP A 68 9.48 12.26 11.50
N CYS A 69 9.64 11.16 10.76
CA CYS A 69 9.13 9.84 11.11
C CYS A 69 10.10 9.01 11.96
N GLY A 70 11.14 9.61 12.52
CA GLY A 70 12.04 8.97 13.48
C GLY A 70 13.05 8.00 12.89
N VAL A 71 13.22 7.98 11.56
CA VAL A 71 14.25 7.18 10.89
C VAL A 71 15.56 7.97 10.93
N THR A 72 16.55 7.47 11.67
CA THR A 72 17.80 8.20 11.92
C THR A 72 19.05 7.47 11.46
N GLU A 73 18.97 6.14 11.28
CA GLU A 73 20.07 5.35 10.77
C GLU A 73 19.97 5.19 9.24
N GLU A 74 21.10 5.30 8.55
CA GLU A 74 21.16 5.15 7.08
C GLU A 74 20.67 3.77 6.60
N ALA A 75 20.95 2.71 7.37
CA ALA A 75 20.47 1.37 7.05
C ALA A 75 18.94 1.24 7.16
N GLU A 76 18.33 1.97 8.10
CA GLU A 76 16.86 2.02 8.26
C GLU A 76 16.23 2.86 7.14
N ALA A 77 16.89 3.92 6.69
CA ALA A 77 16.40 4.78 5.62
C ALA A 77 16.16 4.03 4.31
N LEU A 78 17.04 3.08 3.96
CA LEU A 78 16.83 2.24 2.77
C LEU A 78 15.58 1.37 2.90
N ILE A 79 15.41 0.70 4.04
CA ILE A 79 14.27 -0.19 4.31
C ILE A 79 12.96 0.60 4.33
N ALA A 80 12.96 1.75 5.02
CA ALA A 80 11.85 2.68 5.08
C ALA A 80 11.50 3.24 3.69
N GLY A 81 12.51 3.51 2.84
CA GLY A 81 12.32 3.92 1.46
C GLY A 81 11.64 2.84 0.61
N GLU A 82 12.03 1.57 0.75
CA GLU A 82 11.34 0.45 0.08
C GLU A 82 9.89 0.32 0.56
N ALA A 83 9.65 0.45 1.87
CA ALA A 83 8.31 0.43 2.44
C ALA A 83 7.44 1.59 1.92
N LEU A 84 8.01 2.80 1.82
CA LEU A 84 7.39 3.97 1.22
C LEU A 84 7.03 3.72 -0.24
N GLY A 85 7.95 3.17 -1.04
CA GLY A 85 7.70 2.81 -2.43
C GLY A 85 6.51 1.85 -2.55
N GLY A 86 6.48 0.81 -1.72
CA GLY A 86 5.33 -0.10 -1.61
C GLY A 86 4.02 0.63 -1.30
N TYR A 87 4.01 1.52 -0.30
CA TYR A 87 2.83 2.30 0.06
C TYR A 87 2.37 3.24 -1.05
N ALA A 88 3.29 3.94 -1.73
CA ALA A 88 2.99 4.83 -2.84
C ALA A 88 2.32 4.08 -4.00
N LEU A 89 2.80 2.86 -4.32
CA LEU A 89 2.15 1.97 -5.29
C LEU A 89 0.73 1.59 -4.87
N GLN A 90 0.52 1.26 -3.59
CA GLN A 90 -0.82 0.96 -3.08
C GLN A 90 -1.77 2.14 -3.20
N GLN A 91 -1.32 3.35 -2.88
CA GLN A 91 -2.15 4.56 -2.96
C GLN A 91 -2.52 4.86 -4.41
N ALA A 92 -1.55 4.84 -5.32
CA ALA A 92 -1.74 5.17 -6.71
C ALA A 92 -2.64 4.14 -7.42
N ALA A 93 -2.32 2.85 -7.30
CA ALA A 93 -3.15 1.79 -7.88
C ALA A 93 -4.52 1.71 -7.22
N GLY A 94 -4.61 1.89 -5.90
CA GLY A 94 -5.87 1.86 -5.17
C GLY A 94 -6.82 2.99 -5.59
N ARG A 95 -6.28 4.20 -5.79
CA ARG A 95 -7.02 5.35 -6.32
C ARG A 95 -7.52 5.06 -7.74
N TRP A 96 -6.65 4.58 -8.63
CA TRP A 96 -7.05 4.22 -9.99
C TRP A 96 -8.16 3.16 -9.99
N LEU A 97 -7.98 2.08 -9.22
CA LEU A 97 -8.95 0.98 -9.11
C LEU A 97 -10.30 1.46 -8.56
N GLN A 98 -10.29 2.43 -7.64
CA GLN A 98 -11.52 3.06 -7.15
C GLN A 98 -12.24 3.85 -8.25
N LEU A 99 -11.50 4.70 -8.99
CA LEU A 99 -12.07 5.59 -10.00
C LEU A 99 -12.56 4.83 -11.24
N HIS A 100 -11.87 3.77 -11.64
CA HIS A 100 -12.10 3.09 -12.92
C HIS A 100 -12.79 1.73 -12.80
N ALA A 101 -12.67 1.04 -11.67
CA ALA A 101 -13.21 -0.31 -11.47
C ALA A 101 -14.13 -0.45 -10.23
N ASN A 102 -14.38 0.65 -9.50
CA ASN A 102 -15.15 0.65 -8.26
C ASN A 102 -14.64 -0.39 -7.24
N LEU A 103 -13.32 -0.59 -7.21
CA LEU A 103 -12.64 -1.47 -6.26
C LEU A 103 -12.02 -0.60 -5.16
N THR A 104 -12.73 -0.49 -4.04
CA THR A 104 -12.27 0.28 -2.87
C THR A 104 -11.09 -0.42 -2.18
N ALA A 105 -10.27 0.35 -1.45
CA ALA A 105 -9.23 -0.21 -0.57
C ALA A 105 -9.82 -1.24 0.40
N GLN A 106 -10.99 -0.97 0.99
CA GLN A 106 -11.68 -1.92 1.86
C GLN A 106 -12.00 -3.24 1.15
N LYS A 107 -12.49 -3.19 -0.10
CA LYS A 107 -12.80 -4.40 -0.87
C LYS A 107 -11.53 -5.18 -1.22
N LEU A 108 -10.46 -4.49 -1.57
CA LEU A 108 -9.15 -5.08 -1.85
C LEU A 108 -8.56 -5.74 -0.59
N ASP A 109 -8.67 -5.09 0.57
CA ASP A 109 -8.23 -5.62 1.87
C ASP A 109 -9.04 -6.84 2.30
N GLN A 110 -10.37 -6.79 2.15
CA GLN A 110 -11.25 -7.91 2.45
C GLN A 110 -10.97 -9.11 1.55
N ALA A 111 -10.77 -8.88 0.25
CA ALA A 111 -10.40 -9.93 -0.68
C ALA A 111 -9.06 -10.58 -0.29
N TRP A 112 -8.05 -9.75 0.03
CA TRP A 112 -6.75 -10.25 0.52
C TRP A 112 -6.90 -11.10 1.79
N GLY A 113 -7.69 -10.64 2.77
CA GLY A 113 -7.97 -11.39 3.98
C GLY A 113 -8.67 -12.72 3.73
N GLY A 114 -9.53 -12.79 2.70
CA GLY A 114 -10.32 -13.96 2.32
C GLY A 114 -9.62 -14.98 1.43
N PHE A 115 -8.47 -14.67 0.84
CA PHE A 115 -7.72 -15.63 0.04
C PHE A 115 -7.12 -16.74 0.90
N ALA A 116 -7.04 -17.94 0.32
CA ALA A 116 -6.37 -19.06 0.95
C ALA A 116 -4.90 -18.68 1.29
N PRO A 117 -4.37 -19.10 2.45
CA PRO A 117 -3.00 -18.75 2.84
C PRO A 117 -1.95 -19.06 1.75
N GLN A 118 -2.08 -20.21 1.07
CA GLN A 118 -1.16 -20.59 -0.01
C GLN A 118 -1.15 -19.57 -1.17
N VAL A 119 -2.31 -19.07 -1.58
CA VAL A 119 -2.41 -18.08 -2.67
C VAL A 119 -1.65 -16.81 -2.31
N ARG A 120 -1.77 -16.35 -1.06
CA ARG A 120 -1.03 -15.18 -0.57
C ARG A 120 0.46 -15.45 -0.53
N ASN A 121 0.86 -16.59 0.02
CA ASN A 121 2.27 -16.97 0.13
C ASN A 121 2.95 -17.09 -1.24
N ASP A 122 2.28 -17.70 -2.23
CA ASP A 122 2.81 -17.84 -3.60
C ASP A 122 2.99 -16.47 -4.25
N TYR A 123 1.99 -15.60 -4.11
CA TYR A 123 2.05 -14.24 -4.65
C TYR A 123 3.13 -13.40 -3.96
N GLU A 124 3.21 -13.47 -2.63
CA GLU A 124 4.22 -12.80 -1.83
C GLU A 124 5.63 -13.25 -2.19
N THR A 125 5.86 -14.56 -2.29
CA THR A 125 7.14 -15.13 -2.71
C THR A 125 7.56 -14.62 -4.10
N TRP A 126 6.61 -14.55 -5.03
CA TRP A 126 6.86 -14.02 -6.37
C TRP A 126 7.25 -12.53 -6.35
N VAL A 127 6.52 -11.69 -5.62
CA VAL A 127 6.85 -10.26 -5.49
C VAL A 127 8.22 -10.06 -4.85
N LEU A 128 8.53 -10.77 -3.76
CA LEU A 128 9.82 -10.65 -3.08
C LEU A 128 10.98 -11.15 -3.95
N ALA A 129 10.75 -12.16 -4.78
CA ALA A 129 11.73 -12.61 -5.77
C ALA A 129 12.01 -11.53 -6.83
N LEU A 130 10.97 -10.87 -7.34
CA LEU A 130 11.11 -9.75 -8.29
C LEU A 130 11.82 -8.54 -7.67
N MET A 131 11.59 -8.24 -6.40
CA MET A 131 12.32 -7.16 -5.73
C MET A 131 13.82 -7.45 -5.63
N LYS A 132 14.19 -8.71 -5.38
CA LYS A 132 15.59 -9.11 -5.23
C LYS A 132 16.35 -9.09 -6.55
N ASP A 133 15.68 -9.46 -7.63
CA ASP A 133 16.25 -9.47 -8.98
C ASP A 133 15.16 -9.08 -10.00
N PRO A 134 14.98 -7.77 -10.28
CA PRO A 134 13.96 -7.28 -11.20
C PRO A 134 14.18 -7.71 -12.66
N GLU A 135 15.41 -8.11 -13.01
CA GLU A 135 15.76 -8.57 -14.36
C GLU A 135 15.60 -10.09 -14.52
N ALA A 136 15.45 -10.82 -13.40
CA ALA A 136 15.19 -12.25 -13.45
C ALA A 136 13.85 -12.54 -14.11
N ALA A 137 13.84 -13.56 -14.97
CA ALA A 137 12.62 -14.17 -15.50
C ALA A 137 11.93 -15.01 -14.42
N VAL A 138 11.47 -14.36 -13.34
CA VAL A 138 10.71 -15.01 -12.27
C VAL A 138 9.32 -15.38 -12.83
N PRO A 139 8.98 -16.67 -12.93
CA PRO A 139 7.71 -17.07 -13.51
C PRO A 139 6.55 -16.54 -12.65
N VAL A 140 5.55 -15.96 -13.32
CA VAL A 140 4.33 -15.48 -12.67
C VAL A 140 3.58 -16.68 -12.09
N PRO A 141 3.15 -16.64 -10.82
CA PRO A 141 2.34 -17.70 -10.22
C PRO A 141 0.90 -17.60 -10.74
N GLU A 142 0.66 -18.04 -11.99
CA GLU A 142 -0.60 -17.87 -12.71
C GLU A 142 -1.83 -18.33 -11.92
N ALA A 143 -1.71 -19.43 -11.17
CA ALA A 143 -2.79 -19.93 -10.32
C ALA A 143 -3.16 -18.96 -9.19
N ALA A 144 -2.16 -18.36 -8.52
CA ALA A 144 -2.38 -17.38 -7.46
C ALA A 144 -2.94 -16.08 -8.03
N VAL A 145 -2.35 -15.55 -9.11
CA VAL A 145 -2.85 -14.36 -9.82
C VAL A 145 -4.28 -14.56 -10.29
N GLY A 146 -4.58 -15.69 -10.92
CA GLY A 146 -5.91 -16.04 -11.39
C GLY A 146 -6.93 -16.13 -10.25
N ALA A 147 -6.55 -16.69 -9.10
CA ALA A 147 -7.42 -16.75 -7.92
C ALA A 147 -7.72 -15.35 -7.36
N ILE A 148 -6.73 -14.47 -7.31
CA ILE A 148 -6.89 -13.08 -6.85
C ILE A 148 -7.85 -12.32 -7.77
N LEU A 149 -7.60 -12.34 -9.08
CA LEU A 149 -8.43 -11.64 -10.07
C LEU A 149 -9.87 -12.16 -10.07
N LYS A 150 -10.04 -13.49 -10.02
CA LYS A 150 -11.36 -14.13 -9.92
C LYS A 150 -12.09 -13.73 -8.64
N GLY A 151 -11.41 -13.69 -7.49
CA GLY A 151 -12.02 -13.29 -6.22
C GLY A 151 -12.47 -11.82 -6.20
N LEU A 152 -11.83 -10.96 -7.00
CA LEU A 152 -12.22 -9.56 -7.18
C LEU A 152 -13.25 -9.34 -8.29
N GLY A 153 -13.54 -10.37 -9.09
CA GLY A 153 -14.42 -10.26 -10.26
C GLY A 153 -13.79 -9.49 -11.42
N VAL A 154 -12.46 -9.47 -11.51
CA VAL A 154 -11.70 -8.76 -12.55
C VAL A 154 -11.42 -9.70 -13.71
N SER A 155 -11.77 -9.29 -14.93
CA SER A 155 -11.57 -10.07 -16.15
C SER A 155 -10.84 -9.31 -17.27
N ASP A 156 -10.73 -7.98 -17.16
CA ASP A 156 -10.00 -7.18 -18.14
C ASP A 156 -8.53 -7.00 -17.75
N GLY A 157 -7.65 -6.92 -18.76
CA GLY A 157 -6.21 -6.84 -18.56
C GLY A 157 -5.74 -5.51 -17.97
N ALA A 158 -6.48 -4.42 -18.14
CA ALA A 158 -6.09 -3.11 -17.60
C ALA A 158 -6.25 -3.12 -16.07
N THR A 159 -7.45 -3.44 -15.58
CA THR A 159 -7.73 -3.55 -14.15
C THR A 159 -6.85 -4.62 -13.49
N ALA A 160 -6.61 -5.75 -14.17
CA ALA A 160 -5.75 -6.81 -13.64
C ALA A 160 -4.32 -6.32 -13.35
N ARG A 161 -3.75 -5.47 -14.21
CA ARG A 161 -2.42 -4.87 -13.97
C ARG A 161 -2.41 -3.97 -12.75
N HIS A 162 -3.42 -3.12 -12.57
CA HIS A 162 -3.50 -2.25 -11.40
C HIS A 162 -3.75 -3.03 -10.10
N VAL A 163 -4.54 -4.11 -10.14
CA VAL A 163 -4.65 -5.05 -9.00
C VAL A 163 -3.31 -5.66 -8.65
N ALA A 164 -2.52 -6.07 -9.66
CA ALA A 164 -1.18 -6.60 -9.42
C ALA A 164 -0.24 -5.55 -8.81
N VAL A 165 -0.24 -4.32 -9.31
CA VAL A 165 0.55 -3.22 -8.72
C VAL A 165 0.13 -2.96 -7.26
N TYR A 166 -1.18 -2.92 -6.99
CA TYR A 166 -1.70 -2.69 -5.65
C TYR A 166 -1.22 -3.76 -4.66
N TYR A 167 -1.35 -5.05 -4.99
CA TYR A 167 -0.93 -6.12 -4.09
C TYR A 167 0.59 -6.30 -4.04
N SER A 168 1.31 -5.97 -5.11
CA SER A 168 2.78 -5.95 -5.06
C SER A 168 3.27 -4.86 -4.09
N GLY A 169 2.71 -3.65 -4.20
CA GLY A 169 2.96 -2.58 -3.23
C GLY A 169 2.61 -2.97 -1.80
N ARG A 170 1.51 -3.72 -1.61
CA ARG A 170 1.15 -4.29 -0.30
C ARG A 170 2.24 -5.18 0.24
N VAL A 171 2.68 -6.15 -0.55
CA VAL A 171 3.66 -7.15 -0.13
C VAL A 171 4.98 -6.47 0.21
N VAL A 172 5.46 -5.57 -0.65
CA VAL A 172 6.67 -4.77 -0.40
C VAL A 172 6.54 -4.04 0.92
N ARG A 173 5.47 -3.25 1.09
CA ARG A 173 5.25 -2.49 2.32
C ARG A 173 5.24 -3.38 3.55
N LEU A 174 4.43 -4.44 3.57
CA LEU A 174 4.29 -5.27 4.77
C LEU A 174 5.58 -6.06 5.12
N ASN A 175 6.43 -6.33 4.13
CA ASN A 175 7.72 -7.00 4.36
C ASN A 175 8.86 -6.04 4.73
N ARG A 176 8.68 -4.74 4.47
CA ARG A 176 9.70 -3.70 4.69
C ARG A 176 9.31 -2.67 5.72
N GLU A 177 8.05 -2.63 6.14
CA GLU A 177 7.62 -1.77 7.24
C GLU A 177 8.48 -2.11 8.46
N PRO A 178 9.21 -1.13 8.99
CA PRO A 178 10.07 -1.37 10.12
C PRO A 178 9.26 -1.80 11.34
N ALA A 179 9.82 -2.71 12.12
CA ALA A 179 9.22 -3.22 13.35
C ALA A 179 9.95 -2.71 14.61
N PHE A 180 10.64 -1.57 14.51
CA PHE A 180 11.50 -1.02 15.56
C PHE A 180 10.78 -0.06 16.50
#